data_AF-A0A950J8A8-F1
#
_entry.id   AF-A0A950J8A8-F1
#
_cell.length_a   1.000
_cell.length_b   1.000
_cell.length_c   1.000
_cell.angle_alpha   90.00
_cell.angle_beta   90.00
_cell.angle_gamma   90.00
#
_symmetry.space_group_name_H-M   'P 1'
#
loop_
_entity.id
_entity.type
_entity.pdbx_description
1 polymer ?
#
loop_
_entity_poly.entity_id
_entity_poly.type
_entity_poly.pdbx_seq_one_letter_code
_entity_poly.pdbx_strand_id
1 'polypeptide(L)' 'MNKGAQIVGVSRDSVESHQRFKARYEIPFTLIADVDSKLCDAFGVIVEKESFGKKSRGI' A
#
# COMPACT_ATOMS: atom_id res chain seq x y z
N MET A 1 6.81 15.35 21.93
CA MET A 1 7.32 13.99 22.21
C MET A 1 7.29 13.18 20.92
N ASN A 2 8.45 12.88 20.33
CA ASN A 2 8.54 11.90 19.26
C ASN A 2 8.58 10.52 19.94
N LYS A 3 7.54 9.68 19.76
CA LYS A 3 7.41 8.41 20.50
C LYS A 3 8.32 7.28 19.98
N GLY A 4 9.30 7.59 19.14
CA GLY A 4 10.25 6.62 18.59
C GLY A 4 9.62 5.62 17.61
N ALA A 5 8.38 5.85 17.18
CA ALA A 5 7.69 4.99 16.24
C ALA A 5 8.17 5.24 14.81
N GLN A 6 8.34 4.15 14.04
CA GLN A 6 8.60 4.22 12.60
C GLN A 6 7.29 4.04 11.84
N ILE A 7 7.11 4.82 10.77
CA ILE A 7 5.96 4.71 9.86
C ILE A 7 6.43 4.02 8.59
N VAL A 8 5.63 3.08 8.09
CA VAL A 8 5.82 2.42 6.80
C VAL A 8 4.47 2.34 6.11
N GLY A 9 4.38 2.85 4.87
CA GLY A 9 3.23 2.66 4.01
C GLY A 9 3.38 1.38 3.18
N VAL A 10 2.27 0.71 2.89
CA VAL A 10 2.25 -0.51 2.07
C VAL A 10 1.12 -0.40 1.07
N SER A 11 1.39 -0.70 -0.21
CA SER A 11 0.36 -0.92 -1.23
C SER A 11 0.85 -1.96 -2.24
N ARG A 12 -0.03 -2.39 -3.15
CA ARG A 12 0.27 -3.33 -4.24
C ARG A 12 0.85 -2.65 -5.49
N ASP A 13 1.13 -1.35 -5.43
CA ASP A 13 1.74 -0.62 -6.53
C ASP A 13 3.21 -0.99 -6.71
N SER A 14 3.76 -0.73 -7.90
CA SER A 14 5.17 -0.99 -8.20
C SER A 14 6.10 -0.02 -7.46
N VAL A 15 7.38 -0.40 -7.36
CA VAL A 15 8.44 0.47 -6.81
C VAL A 15 8.52 1.81 -7.56
N GLU A 16 8.36 1.80 -8.87
CA GLU A 16 8.38 3.01 -9.68
C GLU A 16 7.21 3.95 -9.35
N SER A 17 6.01 3.41 -9.16
CA SER A 17 4.85 4.19 -8.72
C SER A 17 5.12 4.84 -7.36
N HIS A 18 5.70 4.09 -6.42
CA HIS A 18 6.08 4.58 -5.10
C HIS A 18 7.13 5.68 -5.15
N GLN A 19 8.14 5.56 -6.01
CA GLN A 19 9.16 6.61 -6.19
C GLN A 19 8.53 7.90 -6.70
N ARG A 20 7.65 7.83 -7.70
CA ARG A 20 6.93 8.99 -8.24
C ARG A 20 5.99 9.60 -7.19
N PHE A 21 5.26 8.78 -6.45
CA PHE A 21 4.33 9.20 -5.41
C PHE A 21 5.07 9.88 -4.24
N LYS A 22 6.15 9.26 -3.76
CA LYS A 22 7.01 9.82 -2.72
C LYS A 22 7.63 11.16 -3.14
N ALA A 23 8.11 11.27 -4.38
CA ALA A 23 8.67 12.51 -4.89
C ALA A 23 7.60 13.62 -5.04
N ARG A 24 6.41 13.27 -5.53
CA ARG A 24 5.32 14.24 -5.75
C ARG A 24 4.78 14.83 -4.45
N TYR A 25 4.67 14.02 -3.40
CA TYR A 25 4.03 14.41 -2.14
C TYR A 25 5.03 14.50 -0.98
N GLU A 26 6.32 14.49 -1.27
CA GLU A 26 7.42 14.65 -0.30
C GLU A 26 7.29 13.73 0.92
N ILE A 27 6.92 12.47 0.69
CA ILE A 27 6.58 11.53 1.77
C ILE A 27 7.85 11.16 2.56
N PRO A 28 7.94 11.48 3.86
CA PRO A 28 9.17 11.35 4.63
C PRO A 28 9.42 9.95 5.20
N PHE A 29 8.64 8.94 4.77
CA PHE A 29 8.72 7.58 5.28
C PHE A 29 8.83 6.53 4.17
N THR A 30 9.05 5.27 4.56
CA THR A 30 9.26 4.15 3.64
C THR A 30 7.92 3.68 3.06
N LEU A 31 7.90 3.37 1.76
CA LEU A 31 6.79 2.73 1.09
C LEU A 31 7.24 1.34 0.61
N ILE A 32 6.55 0.29 1.02
CA ILE A 32 6.77 -1.08 0.54
C ILE A 32 5.85 -1.34 -0.64
N ALA A 33 6.44 -1.81 -1.75
CA ALA A 33 5.72 -2.30 -2.92
C ALA A 33 5.40 -3.79 -2.72
N ASP A 34 4.23 -4.10 -2.17
CA ASP A 34 3.73 -5.46 -1.95
C ASP A 34 3.00 -5.97 -3.20
N VAL A 35 3.72 -6.03 -4.32
CA VAL A 35 3.16 -6.35 -5.65
C VAL A 35 2.43 -7.70 -5.66
N ASP A 36 2.93 -8.67 -4.90
CA ASP A 36 2.36 -10.02 -4.77
C ASP A 36 1.30 -10.14 -3.67
N SER A 37 0.93 -9.05 -2.99
CA SER A 37 -0.04 -9.01 -1.88
C SER A 37 0.34 -9.85 -0.65
N LYS A 38 1.61 -10.20 -0.45
CA LYS A 38 2.03 -11.09 0.66
C LYS A 38 1.78 -10.46 2.02
N LEU A 39 2.11 -9.18 2.18
CA LEU A 39 1.82 -8.45 3.41
C LEU A 39 0.32 -8.20 3.53
N CYS A 40 -0.34 -7.82 2.45
CA CYS A 40 -1.77 -7.55 2.48
C CYS A 40 -2.61 -8.79 2.86
N ASP A 41 -2.23 -9.97 2.36
CA ASP A 41 -2.85 -11.25 2.74
C ASP A 41 -2.50 -11.61 4.20
N ALA A 42 -1.24 -11.46 4.62
CA ALA A 42 -0.83 -11.75 5.99
C ALA A 42 -1.53 -10.87 7.05
N PHE A 43 -1.82 -9.62 6.70
CA PHE A 43 -2.57 -8.69 7.55
C PHE A 43 -4.09 -8.77 7.36
N GLY A 44 -4.59 -9.60 6.45
CA GLY A 44 -6.02 -9.80 6.24
C GLY A 44 -6.76 -8.56 5.71
N VAL A 45 -6.07 -7.67 5.01
CA VAL A 45 -6.65 -6.39 4.55
C VAL A 45 -7.22 -6.46 3.13
N ILE A 46 -7.09 -7.61 2.46
CA ILE A 46 -7.70 -7.83 1.14
C ILE A 46 -9.19 -8.10 1.29
N VAL A 47 -10.01 -7.33 0.60
CA VAL A 47 -11.47 -7.43 0.59
C VAL A 47 -12.01 -7.63 -0.82
N GLU A 48 -13.15 -8.34 -0.93
CA GLU A 48 -13.91 -8.38 -2.17
C GLU A 48 -14.65 -7.05 -2.37
N LYS A 49 -14.53 -6.47 -3.56
CA LYS A 49 -15.24 -5.27 -3.99
C LYS A 49 -16.07 -5.61 -5.21
N GLU A 50 -17.34 -5.21 -5.19
CA GLU A 50 -18.22 -5.29 -6.35
C GLU A 50 -18.45 -3.89 -6.92
N SER A 51 -18.18 -3.72 -8.21
CA SER A 51 -18.39 -2.45 -8.92
C SER A 51 -18.93 -2.74 -10.31
N PHE A 52 -20.03 -2.08 -10.67
CA PHE A 52 -20.75 -2.31 -11.94
C PHE A 52 -21.01 -3.80 -12.24
N GLY A 53 -21.39 -4.58 -11.21
CA GLY A 53 -21.65 -6.03 -11.32
C GLY A 53 -20.41 -6.90 -11.51
N LYS A 54 -19.20 -6.34 -11.38
CA LYS A 54 -17.92 -7.07 -11.46
C LYS A 54 -17.30 -7.18 -10.07
N LYS A 55 -16.99 -8.41 -9.67
CA LYS A 55 -16.22 -8.69 -8.44
C LYS A 55 -14.72 -8.54 -8.70
N SER A 56 -14.02 -7.92 -7.76
CA SER A 56 -12.57 -7.71 -7.78
C SER A 56 -11.99 -7.79 -6.38
N ARG A 57 -10.70 -8.11 -6.25
CA ARG A 57 -9.99 -8.11 -4.95
C ARG A 57 -9.24 -6.79 -4.76
N GLY A 58 -9.66 -6.02 -3.75
CA GLY A 58 -9.11 -4.72 -3.39
C GLY A 58 -8.43 -4.74 -2.02
N ILE A 59 -7.68 -3.67 -1.76
CA ILE A 59 -7.46 -3.14 -0.40
C ILE A 59 -8.40 -1.95 -0.30
#